data_AF-A0A1I8Q5U9-F1
#
_entry.id   AF-A0A1I8Q5U9-F1
#
_cell.length_a   1.000
_cell.length_b   1.000
_cell.length_c   1.000
_cell.angle_alpha   90.00
_cell.angle_beta   90.00
_cell.angle_gamma   90.00
#
_symmetry.space_group_name_H-M   'P 1'
#
loop_
_entity.id
_entity.type
_entity.pdbx_description
1 polymer ?
#
loop_
_entity_poly.entity_id
_entity_poly.type
_entity_poly.pdbx_seq_one_letter_code
_entity_poly.pdbx_strand_id
1 'polypeptide(L)'
;MVDRYFPKLPDVTIIIDNLDQLIGDNIASAGERGSNALKEMRTHLNTTIANYTPQIIEAITKAGNGLQKVSNDIKTELDKASRAIGSNTKKYTNIADNYLAEYGPYRFYMGIGVCSILLLVLVCLVAALLCGICGKRPDGYGDDCCNKGSGSRFLMFAVAIIFLTISGITIIALVHFLIGIVAYRGVCVPLRNPQTDAIFAEFDNLYDLNEILYPSKIKGQAASGSLPPFHISHIIDACQKNQTIYEVLHINNMVDINAIKDYPTEYQINKTLSDLVNGIDFNDSNVDILSPADKQRILELGKSALKDFDSGQFVDNLNDTITKHSLKDIAQQLRATANKITSSDMKDVQVSLRNQALHLETYEQNLVIPMKTHSAELIKLAQELDRTLVYKDQKFQQSIPLLVNEIEQAQTFIRKDGRTFVKDSAEKFTSHFAGEIDRYLKMVVNAVETKIGICYPMANVYEAGIVASCNSIIDPLNGFWAGVFWCVLLFLPTLIVAVKLSSLYQKSDPYPGPLVESSMVGAIDTRPKALTADGFF
;
A
#
# COMPACT_ATOMS: atom_id res chain seq x y z
N MET A 1 -57.19 -67.05 32.93
CA MET A 1 -57.33 -65.68 32.39
C MET A 1 -56.06 -65.21 31.67
N VAL A 2 -54.87 -65.70 32.07
CA VAL A 2 -53.57 -65.40 31.42
C VAL A 2 -53.46 -65.99 29.98
N ASP A 3 -54.10 -67.14 29.71
CA ASP A 3 -54.10 -67.80 28.38
C ASP A 3 -54.78 -67.02 27.23
N ARG A 4 -55.50 -65.93 27.51
CA ARG A 4 -56.26 -65.22 26.45
C ARG A 4 -55.45 -64.13 25.74
N TYR A 5 -54.36 -63.65 26.35
CA TYR A 5 -53.63 -62.46 25.88
C TYR A 5 -52.21 -62.78 25.38
N PHE A 6 -51.47 -63.65 26.06
CA PHE A 6 -50.10 -64.00 25.67
C PHE A 6 -49.96 -64.66 24.28
N PRO A 7 -50.88 -65.51 23.79
CA PRO A 7 -50.76 -66.13 22.46
C PRO A 7 -50.94 -65.16 21.28
N LYS A 8 -51.31 -63.90 21.54
CA LYS A 8 -51.53 -62.87 20.51
C LYS A 8 -50.34 -61.93 20.32
N LEU A 9 -49.32 -62.03 21.18
CA LEU A 9 -48.10 -61.25 21.01
C LEU A 9 -47.30 -61.80 19.83
N PRO A 10 -46.69 -60.92 19.00
CA PRO A 10 -45.81 -61.36 17.93
C PRO A 10 -44.65 -62.19 18.48
N ASP A 11 -44.34 -63.29 17.81
CA ASP A 11 -43.15 -64.07 18.13
C ASP A 11 -41.89 -63.32 17.65
N VAL A 12 -41.10 -62.85 18.61
CA VAL A 12 -39.86 -62.12 18.37
C VAL A 12 -38.62 -63.02 18.36
N THR A 13 -38.75 -64.33 18.61
CA THR A 13 -37.61 -65.26 18.65
C THR A 13 -36.87 -65.28 17.32
N ILE A 14 -37.59 -65.31 16.20
CA ILE A 14 -37.01 -65.27 14.85
C ILE A 14 -36.27 -63.94 14.60
N ILE A 15 -36.76 -62.82 15.15
CA ILE A 15 -36.10 -61.51 15.02
C ILE A 15 -34.78 -61.51 15.79
N ILE A 16 -34.80 -62.01 17.03
CA ILE A 16 -33.65 -62.06 17.92
C ILE A 16 -32.58 -62.99 17.34
N ASP A 17 -32.94 -64.19 16.88
CA ASP A 17 -31.99 -65.16 16.30
C ASP A 17 -31.29 -64.59 15.05
N ASN A 18 -32.03 -63.92 14.16
CA ASN A 18 -31.45 -63.27 12.98
C ASN A 18 -30.52 -62.11 13.34
N LEU A 19 -30.85 -61.35 14.39
CA LEU A 19 -30.04 -60.23 14.86
C LEU A 19 -28.76 -60.73 15.55
N ASP A 20 -28.87 -61.76 16.38
CA ASP A 20 -27.75 -62.40 17.09
C ASP A 20 -26.78 -63.03 16.11
N GLN A 21 -27.28 -63.66 15.03
CA GLN A 21 -26.43 -64.16 13.96
C GLN A 21 -25.64 -63.02 13.29
N LEU A 22 -26.28 -61.89 13.00
CA LEU A 22 -25.65 -60.73 12.36
C LEU A 22 -24.63 -60.01 13.27
N ILE A 23 -24.95 -59.87 14.55
CA ILE A 23 -24.06 -59.28 15.56
C ILE A 23 -22.88 -60.20 15.83
N GLY A 24 -23.11 -61.51 15.94
CA GLY A 24 -22.06 -62.53 16.10
C GLY A 24 -21.12 -62.61 14.90
N ASP A 25 -21.62 -62.26 13.72
CA ASP A 25 -20.88 -62.19 12.46
C ASP A 25 -20.09 -60.88 12.26
N ASN A 26 -20.12 -59.97 13.25
CA ASN A 26 -19.30 -58.76 13.35
C ASN A 26 -19.41 -57.80 12.15
N ILE A 27 -20.63 -57.53 11.68
CA ILE A 27 -20.85 -56.58 10.57
C ILE A 27 -20.39 -55.15 10.89
N ALA A 28 -20.28 -54.81 12.18
CA ALA A 28 -19.68 -53.57 12.68
C ALA A 28 -18.23 -53.39 12.19
N SER A 29 -17.51 -54.50 11.94
CA SER A 29 -16.16 -54.47 11.38
C SER A 29 -16.10 -53.88 9.96
N ALA A 30 -17.19 -53.89 9.20
CA ALA A 30 -17.25 -53.26 7.87
C ALA A 30 -17.12 -51.73 7.95
N GLY A 31 -17.80 -51.12 8.92
CA GLY A 31 -17.65 -49.69 9.21
C GLY A 31 -16.25 -49.35 9.70
N GLU A 32 -15.66 -50.21 10.51
CA GLU A 32 -14.28 -50.06 10.98
C GLU A 32 -13.26 -50.16 9.83
N ARG A 33 -13.41 -51.12 8.91
CA ARG A 33 -12.57 -51.23 7.71
C ARG A 33 -12.64 -49.99 6.83
N GLY A 34 -13.84 -49.47 6.57
CA GLY A 34 -14.02 -48.23 5.79
C GLY A 34 -13.37 -47.02 6.47
N SER A 35 -13.56 -46.89 7.79
CA SER A 35 -12.93 -45.83 8.59
C SER A 35 -11.41 -45.93 8.57
N ASN A 36 -10.85 -47.13 8.74
CA ASN A 36 -9.41 -47.37 8.71
C ASN A 36 -8.80 -47.07 7.34
N ALA A 37 -9.46 -47.47 6.25
CA ALA A 37 -9.00 -47.15 4.89
C ALA A 37 -8.89 -45.62 4.66
N LEU A 38 -9.90 -44.86 5.06
CA LEU A 38 -9.88 -43.38 4.99
C LEU A 38 -8.78 -42.78 5.87
N LYS A 39 -8.58 -43.34 7.07
CA LYS A 39 -7.54 -42.89 8.00
C LYS A 39 -6.13 -43.15 7.45
N GLU A 40 -5.90 -44.29 6.81
CA GLU A 40 -4.62 -44.62 6.16
C GLU A 40 -4.33 -43.67 5.00
N MET A 41 -5.32 -43.44 4.10
CA MET A 41 -5.19 -42.46 3.02
C MET A 41 -4.85 -41.06 3.54
N ARG A 42 -5.57 -40.59 4.57
CA ARG A 42 -5.29 -39.29 5.21
C ARG A 42 -3.90 -39.24 5.83
N THR A 43 -3.47 -40.31 6.48
CA THR A 43 -2.15 -40.39 7.10
C THR A 43 -1.06 -40.33 6.03
N HIS A 44 -1.19 -41.08 4.95
CA HIS A 44 -0.26 -41.05 3.82
C HIS A 44 -0.16 -39.67 3.20
N LEU A 45 -1.29 -39.00 2.98
CA LEU A 45 -1.32 -37.63 2.45
C LEU A 45 -0.61 -36.65 3.37
N ASN A 46 -0.92 -36.69 4.66
CA ASN A 46 -0.27 -35.80 5.64
C ASN A 46 1.23 -36.04 5.71
N THR A 47 1.68 -37.30 5.70
CA THR A 47 3.11 -37.64 5.70
C THR A 47 3.80 -37.17 4.41
N THR A 48 3.16 -37.36 3.25
CA THR A 48 3.68 -36.90 1.96
C THR A 48 3.84 -35.38 1.96
N ILE A 49 2.80 -34.64 2.36
CA ILE A 49 2.86 -33.18 2.47
C ILE A 49 3.96 -32.74 3.45
N ALA A 50 4.05 -33.38 4.62
CA ALA A 50 5.06 -33.06 5.64
C ALA A 50 6.50 -33.28 5.14
N ASN A 51 6.73 -34.28 4.27
CA ASN A 51 8.05 -34.56 3.70
C ASN A 51 8.51 -33.51 2.67
N TYR A 52 7.59 -32.96 1.87
CA TYR A 52 7.92 -31.98 0.83
C TYR A 52 7.83 -30.52 1.30
N THR A 53 7.00 -30.23 2.31
CA THR A 53 6.87 -28.88 2.89
C THR A 53 8.21 -28.21 3.24
N PRO A 54 9.16 -28.85 3.95
CA PRO A 54 10.43 -28.20 4.29
C PRO A 54 11.26 -27.87 3.03
N GLN A 55 11.23 -28.72 2.00
CA GLN A 55 11.96 -28.48 0.75
C GLN A 55 11.36 -27.30 -0.02
N ILE A 56 10.03 -27.17 -0.06
CA ILE A 56 9.34 -26.03 -0.67
C ILE A 56 9.69 -24.74 0.08
N ILE A 57 9.65 -24.76 1.42
CA ILE A 57 10.03 -23.60 2.25
C ILE A 57 11.49 -23.21 1.99
N GLU A 58 12.41 -24.18 1.95
CA GLU A 58 13.83 -23.93 1.66
C GLU A 58 14.04 -23.32 0.26
N ALA A 59 13.37 -23.85 -0.76
CA ALA A 59 13.47 -23.34 -2.13
C ALA A 59 12.93 -21.90 -2.26
N ILE A 60 11.80 -21.60 -1.61
CA ILE A 60 11.24 -20.24 -1.55
C ILE A 60 12.17 -19.30 -0.77
N THR A 61 12.79 -19.80 0.30
CA THR A 61 13.74 -19.02 1.10
C THR A 61 14.98 -18.69 0.28
N LYS A 62 15.49 -19.63 -0.52
CA LYS A 62 16.57 -19.39 -1.49
C LYS A 62 16.17 -18.33 -2.53
N ALA A 63 14.96 -18.42 -3.07
CA ALA A 63 14.42 -17.38 -3.96
C ALA A 63 14.36 -16.00 -3.29
N GLY A 64 13.86 -15.94 -2.05
CA GLY A 64 13.84 -14.71 -1.25
C GLY A 64 15.22 -14.13 -0.98
N ASN A 65 16.20 -14.97 -0.65
CA ASN A 65 17.60 -14.57 -0.49
C ASN A 65 18.22 -14.09 -1.82
N GLY A 66 17.87 -14.74 -2.94
CA GLY A 66 18.24 -14.30 -4.29
C GLY A 66 17.70 -12.90 -4.61
N LEU A 67 16.43 -12.64 -4.31
CA LEU A 67 15.82 -11.32 -4.45
C LEU A 67 16.52 -10.26 -3.57
N GLN A 68 16.84 -10.59 -2.32
CA GLN A 68 17.57 -9.70 -1.43
C GLN A 68 18.98 -9.40 -1.96
N LYS A 69 19.65 -10.40 -2.53
CA LYS A 69 20.96 -10.24 -3.17
C LYS A 69 20.86 -9.30 -4.37
N VAL A 70 19.91 -9.52 -5.28
CA VAL A 70 19.68 -8.64 -6.44
C VAL A 70 19.38 -7.21 -5.99
N SER A 71 18.54 -7.03 -4.95
CA SER A 71 18.29 -5.70 -4.37
C SER A 71 19.56 -5.04 -3.84
N ASN A 72 20.43 -5.79 -3.18
CA ASN A 72 21.70 -5.28 -2.65
C ASN A 72 22.70 -4.97 -3.77
N ASP A 73 22.72 -5.76 -4.84
CA ASP A 73 23.57 -5.54 -6.01
C ASP A 73 23.14 -4.26 -6.74
N ILE A 74 21.84 -4.07 -7.01
CA ILE A 74 21.29 -2.81 -7.57
C ILE A 74 21.66 -1.61 -6.69
N LYS A 75 21.48 -1.73 -5.36
CA LYS A 75 21.85 -0.66 -4.42
C LYS A 75 23.35 -0.36 -4.47
N THR A 76 24.19 -1.38 -4.58
CA THR A 76 25.65 -1.22 -4.62
C THR A 76 26.08 -0.49 -5.89
N GLU A 77 25.49 -0.80 -7.04
CA GLU A 77 25.75 -0.08 -8.29
C GLU A 77 25.26 1.37 -8.22
N LEU A 78 24.08 1.63 -7.66
CA LEU A 78 23.59 2.98 -7.41
C LEU A 78 24.48 3.78 -6.44
N ASP A 79 24.99 3.15 -5.38
CA ASP A 79 25.89 3.78 -4.42
C ASP A 79 27.25 4.11 -5.07
N LYS A 80 27.76 3.27 -5.98
CA LYS A 80 28.96 3.58 -6.77
C LYS A 80 28.73 4.78 -7.68
N ALA A 81 27.61 4.79 -8.41
CA ALA A 81 27.19 5.90 -9.26
C ALA A 81 27.11 7.21 -8.47
N SER A 82 26.38 7.20 -7.35
CA SER A 82 26.21 8.34 -6.46
C SER A 82 27.54 8.86 -5.92
N ARG A 83 28.46 7.97 -5.50
CA ARG A 83 29.80 8.36 -5.04
C ARG A 83 30.64 8.99 -6.15
N ALA A 84 30.60 8.44 -7.36
CA ALA A 84 31.33 8.98 -8.50
C ALA A 84 30.82 10.37 -8.91
N ILE A 85 29.51 10.57 -8.91
CA ILE A 85 28.89 11.88 -9.16
C ILE A 85 29.26 12.86 -8.04
N GLY A 86 29.11 12.44 -6.79
CA GLY A 86 29.34 13.28 -5.62
C GLY A 86 30.80 13.73 -5.46
N SER A 87 31.78 12.87 -5.72
CA SER A 87 33.20 13.22 -5.60
C SER A 87 33.64 14.22 -6.68
N ASN A 88 33.20 14.02 -7.92
CA ASN A 88 33.47 14.94 -9.01
C ASN A 88 32.77 16.29 -8.77
N THR A 89 31.51 16.27 -8.36
CA THR A 89 30.74 17.49 -8.10
C THR A 89 31.37 18.32 -6.97
N LYS A 90 31.71 17.69 -5.82
CA LYS A 90 32.30 18.38 -4.66
C LYS A 90 33.59 19.13 -4.98
N LYS A 91 34.41 18.59 -5.88
CA LYS A 91 35.67 19.23 -6.30
C LYS A 91 35.39 20.58 -6.95
N TYR A 92 34.43 20.63 -7.87
CA TYR A 92 34.09 21.86 -8.59
C TYR A 92 33.27 22.83 -7.73
N THR A 93 32.36 22.34 -6.89
CA THR A 93 31.60 23.21 -5.99
C THR A 93 32.50 23.89 -4.98
N ASN A 94 33.47 23.18 -4.38
CA ASN A 94 34.42 23.80 -3.43
C ASN A 94 35.27 24.90 -4.09
N ILE A 95 35.67 24.71 -5.35
CA ILE A 95 36.40 25.75 -6.09
C ILE A 95 35.50 26.97 -6.28
N ALA A 96 34.26 26.76 -6.75
CA ALA A 96 33.30 27.84 -6.95
C ALA A 96 33.00 28.58 -5.63
N ASP A 97 32.75 27.86 -4.54
CA ASP A 97 32.46 28.43 -3.22
C ASP A 97 33.64 29.26 -2.69
N ASN A 98 34.87 28.78 -2.86
CA ASN A 98 36.07 29.53 -2.47
C ASN A 98 36.21 30.82 -3.29
N TYR A 99 36.01 30.77 -4.61
CA TYR A 99 36.04 31.96 -5.47
C TYR A 99 34.93 32.95 -5.10
N LEU A 100 33.72 32.48 -4.82
CA LEU A 100 32.61 33.35 -4.41
C LEU A 100 32.86 33.98 -3.04
N ALA A 101 33.42 33.23 -2.09
CA ALA A 101 33.75 33.76 -0.77
C ALA A 101 34.84 34.82 -0.83
N GLU A 102 35.85 34.64 -1.68
CA GLU A 102 36.97 35.58 -1.81
C GLU A 102 36.60 36.83 -2.62
N TYR A 103 35.98 36.67 -3.79
CA TYR A 103 35.72 37.79 -4.72
C TYR A 103 34.32 38.40 -4.61
N GLY A 104 33.38 37.71 -3.96
CA GLY A 104 32.01 38.18 -3.73
C GLY A 104 31.94 39.54 -3.02
N PRO A 105 32.66 39.74 -1.89
CA PRO A 105 32.66 41.01 -1.17
C PRO A 105 33.17 42.18 -2.04
N TYR A 106 34.27 41.98 -2.78
CA TYR A 106 34.84 43.03 -3.64
C TYR A 106 33.85 43.51 -4.71
N ARG A 107 33.18 42.56 -5.37
CA ARG A 107 32.14 42.89 -6.36
C ARG A 107 30.98 43.64 -5.71
N PHE A 108 30.55 43.22 -4.52
CA PHE A 108 29.46 43.87 -3.80
C PHE A 108 29.79 45.33 -3.44
N TYR A 109 30.97 45.58 -2.86
CA TYR A 109 31.40 46.94 -2.50
C TYR A 109 31.62 47.84 -3.72
N MET A 110 32.19 47.30 -4.80
CA MET A 110 32.33 48.03 -6.05
C MET A 110 30.97 48.39 -6.66
N GLY A 111 29.99 47.48 -6.60
CA GLY A 111 28.61 47.76 -7.03
C GLY A 111 27.98 48.90 -6.24
N ILE A 112 28.12 48.88 -4.90
CA ILE A 112 27.67 49.99 -4.02
C ILE A 112 28.36 51.30 -4.40
N GLY A 113 29.66 51.28 -4.67
CA GLY A 113 30.42 52.46 -5.07
C GLY A 113 29.86 53.09 -6.35
N VAL A 114 29.67 52.29 -7.40
CA VAL A 114 29.10 52.77 -8.67
C VAL A 114 27.69 53.32 -8.47
N CYS A 115 26.82 52.58 -7.76
CA CYS A 115 25.47 53.04 -7.46
C CYS A 115 25.45 54.35 -6.66
N SER A 116 26.37 54.52 -5.70
CA SER A 116 26.46 55.75 -4.88
C SER A 116 26.87 56.95 -5.71
N ILE A 117 27.80 56.79 -6.65
CA ILE A 117 28.20 57.86 -7.59
C ILE A 117 27.03 58.24 -8.49
N LEU A 118 26.32 57.25 -9.06
CA LEU A 118 25.15 57.49 -9.90
C LEU A 118 24.04 58.23 -9.13
N LEU A 119 23.80 57.83 -7.88
CA LEU A 119 22.83 58.49 -7.00
C LEU A 119 23.26 59.92 -6.66
N LEU A 120 24.55 60.16 -6.38
CA LEU A 120 25.07 61.50 -6.13
C LEU A 120 24.85 62.42 -7.34
N VAL A 121 25.16 61.93 -8.54
CA VAL A 121 24.89 62.67 -9.79
C VAL A 121 23.41 63.00 -9.92
N LEU A 122 22.53 62.02 -9.69
CA LEU A 122 21.08 62.22 -9.74
C LEU A 122 20.61 63.28 -8.73
N VAL A 123 21.07 63.22 -7.48
CA VAL A 123 20.73 64.20 -6.44
C VAL A 123 21.20 65.60 -6.84
N CYS A 124 22.42 65.74 -7.36
CA CYS A 124 22.94 67.03 -7.82
C CYS A 124 22.11 67.58 -9.00
N LEU A 125 21.72 66.75 -9.97
CA LEU A 125 20.88 67.16 -11.08
C LEU A 125 19.48 67.58 -10.61
N VAL A 126 18.86 66.83 -9.70
CA VAL A 126 17.54 67.15 -9.14
C VAL A 126 17.59 68.45 -8.34
N ALA A 127 18.57 68.61 -7.45
CA ALA A 127 18.77 69.84 -6.69
C ALA A 127 19.01 71.04 -7.64
N ALA A 128 19.79 70.83 -8.70
CA ALA A 128 20.05 71.87 -9.68
C ALA A 128 18.80 72.30 -10.45
N LEU A 129 17.95 71.35 -10.83
CA LEU A 129 16.67 71.65 -11.50
C LEU A 129 15.69 72.34 -10.55
N LEU A 130 15.58 71.89 -9.29
CA LEU A 130 14.73 72.52 -8.28
C LEU A 130 15.16 73.97 -8.00
N CYS A 131 16.45 74.22 -7.77
CA CYS A 131 16.98 75.58 -7.60
C CYS A 131 16.86 76.42 -8.89
N GLY A 132 16.90 75.77 -10.06
CA GLY A 132 16.75 76.43 -11.35
C GLY A 132 15.33 76.87 -11.69
N ILE A 133 14.32 76.07 -11.33
CA ILE A 133 12.90 76.36 -11.57
C ILE A 133 12.35 77.28 -10.49
N CYS A 134 12.61 76.98 -9.21
CA CYS A 134 12.02 77.69 -8.06
C CYS A 134 12.87 78.86 -7.56
N GLY A 135 14.15 78.93 -7.93
CA GLY A 135 15.07 79.95 -7.42
C GLY A 135 14.98 81.29 -8.15
N LYS A 136 15.25 82.38 -7.42
CA LYS A 136 15.39 83.73 -7.98
C LYS A 136 16.67 83.87 -8.82
N ARG A 137 16.72 84.85 -9.73
CA ARG A 137 17.94 85.15 -10.52
C ARG A 137 19.05 85.70 -9.60
N PRO A 138 20.34 85.50 -9.92
CA PRO A 138 21.43 86.03 -9.12
C PRO A 138 21.50 87.56 -9.24
N ASP A 139 21.44 88.29 -8.13
CA ASP A 139 21.40 89.76 -8.03
C ASP A 139 22.62 90.37 -7.31
N GLY A 140 23.65 89.57 -7.04
CA GLY A 140 24.96 90.03 -6.55
C GLY A 140 25.03 90.41 -5.06
N TYR A 141 23.90 90.47 -4.35
CA TYR A 141 23.81 90.74 -2.92
C TYR A 141 22.93 89.69 -2.20
N GLY A 142 23.53 88.71 -1.51
CA GLY A 142 22.87 87.93 -0.46
C GLY A 142 22.63 86.44 -0.74
N ASP A 143 23.06 85.61 0.23
CA ASP A 143 22.98 84.14 0.27
C ASP A 143 21.56 83.61 0.51
N ASP A 144 20.72 83.56 -0.52
CA ASP A 144 19.60 82.60 -0.52
C ASP A 144 20.11 81.23 -0.96
N CYS A 145 19.97 80.21 -0.09
CA CYS A 145 20.40 78.83 -0.35
C CYS A 145 19.82 78.26 -1.68
N CYS A 146 18.64 78.74 -2.09
CA CYS A 146 17.93 78.30 -3.29
C CYS A 146 17.77 79.43 -4.33
N ASN A 147 18.84 79.69 -5.09
CA ASN A 147 18.83 80.62 -6.23
C ASN A 147 19.32 79.94 -7.53
N LYS A 148 19.08 80.55 -8.69
CA LYS A 148 19.51 80.00 -10.00
C LYS A 148 21.04 79.85 -10.10
N GLY A 149 21.80 80.71 -9.43
CA GLY A 149 23.25 80.61 -9.31
C GLY A 149 23.70 79.34 -8.58
N SER A 150 23.06 78.99 -7.46
CA SER A 150 23.25 77.72 -6.76
C SER A 150 22.89 76.53 -7.65
N GLY A 151 21.79 76.62 -8.40
CA GLY A 151 21.42 75.63 -9.42
C GLY A 151 22.50 75.45 -10.49
N SER A 152 23.10 76.54 -10.98
CA SER A 152 24.24 76.47 -11.92
C SER A 152 25.46 75.79 -11.30
N ARG A 153 25.77 76.05 -10.02
CA ARG A 153 26.89 75.41 -9.32
C ARG A 153 26.66 73.91 -9.18
N PHE A 154 25.45 73.49 -8.81
CA PHE A 154 25.08 72.07 -8.76
C PHE A 154 25.12 71.38 -10.14
N LEU A 155 24.70 72.04 -11.22
CA LEU A 155 24.87 71.52 -12.60
C LEU A 155 26.35 71.30 -12.94
N MET A 156 27.20 72.30 -12.66
CA MET A 156 28.63 72.19 -12.95
C MET A 156 29.33 71.15 -12.07
N PHE A 157 28.87 70.96 -10.82
CA PHE A 157 29.35 69.91 -9.95
C PHE A 157 28.94 68.51 -10.45
N ALA A 158 27.70 68.34 -10.91
CA ALA A 158 27.26 67.11 -11.56
C ALA A 158 28.06 66.82 -12.84
N VAL A 159 28.28 67.82 -13.69
CA VAL A 159 29.12 67.70 -14.91
C VAL A 159 30.55 67.29 -14.57
N ALA A 160 31.14 67.88 -13.52
CA ALA A 160 32.48 67.52 -13.08
C ALA A 160 32.55 66.06 -12.59
N ILE A 161 31.59 65.62 -11.77
CA ILE A 161 31.53 64.23 -11.29
C ILE A 161 31.34 63.26 -12.46
N ILE A 162 30.41 63.54 -13.37
CA ILE A 162 30.19 62.70 -14.56
C ILE A 162 31.49 62.61 -15.37
N PHE A 163 32.13 63.74 -15.69
CA PHE A 163 33.35 63.75 -16.48
C PHE A 163 34.51 62.97 -15.83
N LEU A 164 34.68 63.08 -14.51
CA LEU A 164 35.71 62.36 -13.77
C LEU A 164 35.45 60.85 -13.68
N THR A 165 34.19 60.43 -13.60
CA THR A 165 33.82 59.04 -13.29
C THR A 165 33.36 58.23 -14.50
N ILE A 166 32.92 58.87 -15.59
CA ILE A 166 32.34 58.19 -16.77
C ILE A 166 33.29 57.18 -17.41
N SER A 167 34.58 57.51 -17.52
CA SER A 167 35.58 56.59 -18.09
C SER A 167 35.72 55.31 -17.25
N GLY A 168 35.89 55.47 -15.93
CA GLY A 168 36.02 54.34 -15.01
C GLY A 168 34.75 53.47 -14.95
N ILE A 169 33.57 54.11 -14.84
CA ILE A 169 32.29 53.40 -14.82
C ILE A 169 32.06 52.64 -16.14
N THR A 170 32.44 53.22 -17.29
CA THR A 170 32.32 52.55 -18.60
C THR A 170 33.23 51.33 -18.70
N ILE A 171 34.48 51.42 -18.23
CA ILE A 171 35.39 50.26 -18.22
C ILE A 171 34.85 49.14 -17.33
N ILE A 172 34.37 49.49 -16.13
CA ILE A 172 33.76 48.51 -15.20
C ILE A 172 32.55 47.85 -15.86
N ALA A 173 31.65 48.63 -16.46
CA ALA A 173 30.49 48.12 -17.17
C ALA A 173 30.87 47.20 -18.34
N LEU A 174 31.90 47.54 -19.11
CA LEU A 174 32.39 46.73 -20.23
C LEU A 174 32.97 45.39 -19.76
N VAL A 175 33.74 45.36 -18.68
CA VAL A 175 34.26 44.12 -18.09
C VAL A 175 33.11 43.23 -17.62
N HIS A 176 32.11 43.80 -16.93
CA HIS A 176 30.94 43.06 -16.47
C HIS A 176 30.07 42.56 -17.62
N PHE A 177 29.95 43.34 -18.70
CA PHE A 177 29.29 42.95 -19.94
C PHE A 177 29.96 41.72 -20.56
N LEU A 178 31.28 41.76 -20.74
CA LEU A 178 32.02 40.64 -21.35
C LEU A 178 31.90 39.37 -20.50
N ILE A 179 32.10 39.46 -19.18
CA ILE A 179 31.99 38.30 -18.30
C ILE A 179 30.54 37.79 -18.26
N GLY A 180 29.57 38.69 -18.14
CA GLY A 180 28.15 38.36 -18.03
C GLY A 180 27.58 37.72 -19.29
N ILE A 181 27.91 38.23 -20.48
CA ILE A 181 27.43 37.68 -21.74
C ILE A 181 28.08 36.33 -22.05
N VAL A 182 29.39 36.19 -21.79
CA VAL A 182 30.11 34.93 -21.98
C VAL A 182 29.58 33.87 -21.01
N ALA A 183 29.39 34.21 -19.72
CA ALA A 183 28.83 33.28 -18.76
C ALA A 183 27.38 32.89 -19.11
N TYR A 184 26.56 33.83 -19.54
CA TYR A 184 25.17 33.55 -19.92
C TYR A 184 25.08 32.65 -21.16
N ARG A 185 25.80 32.98 -22.24
CA ARG A 185 25.78 32.20 -23.49
C ARG A 185 26.55 30.88 -23.39
N GLY A 186 27.64 30.84 -22.61
CA GLY A 186 28.50 29.67 -22.48
C GLY A 186 28.04 28.67 -21.42
N VAL A 187 27.31 29.11 -20.40
CA VAL A 187 26.88 28.25 -19.27
C VAL A 187 25.36 28.15 -19.20
N CYS A 188 24.64 29.28 -19.15
CA CYS A 188 23.20 29.26 -18.85
C CYS A 188 22.31 28.78 -19.99
N VAL A 189 22.61 29.20 -21.23
CA VAL A 189 21.85 28.73 -22.39
C VAL A 189 22.03 27.21 -22.58
N PRO A 190 23.27 26.66 -22.60
CA PRO A 190 23.50 25.22 -22.71
C PRO A 190 22.89 24.39 -21.58
N LEU A 191 22.95 24.85 -20.33
CA LEU A 191 22.35 24.13 -19.21
C LEU A 191 20.81 24.13 -19.23
N ARG A 192 20.18 25.18 -19.76
CA ARG A 192 18.71 25.22 -19.88
C ARG A 192 18.19 24.33 -21.00
N ASN A 193 18.94 24.16 -22.09
CA ASN A 193 18.54 23.31 -23.22
C ASN A 193 19.64 22.30 -23.61
N PRO A 194 19.90 21.29 -22.76
CA PRO A 194 21.04 20.38 -22.94
C PRO A 194 20.99 19.55 -24.24
N GLN A 195 19.82 19.30 -24.83
CA GLN A 195 19.73 18.51 -26.07
C GLN A 195 19.87 19.32 -27.37
N THR A 196 19.56 20.61 -27.34
CA THR A 196 19.49 21.43 -28.57
C THR A 196 20.71 22.34 -28.74
N ASP A 197 21.41 22.64 -27.66
CA ASP A 197 22.57 23.54 -27.70
C ASP A 197 23.85 22.82 -28.12
N ALA A 198 24.46 23.29 -29.21
CA ALA A 198 25.69 22.71 -29.77
C ALA A 198 26.87 22.72 -28.79
N ILE A 199 26.94 23.72 -27.89
CA ILE A 199 27.99 23.82 -26.86
C ILE A 199 27.83 22.69 -25.83
N PHE A 200 26.59 22.38 -25.42
CA PHE A 200 26.36 21.26 -24.51
C PHE A 200 26.63 19.93 -25.20
N ALA A 201 26.20 19.78 -26.45
CA ALA A 201 26.44 18.56 -27.23
C ALA A 201 27.93 18.23 -27.37
N GLU A 202 28.78 19.22 -27.61
CA GLU A 202 30.24 19.00 -27.66
C GLU A 202 30.80 18.54 -26.30
N PHE A 203 30.37 19.19 -25.21
CA PHE A 203 30.76 18.77 -23.86
C PHE A 203 30.27 17.34 -23.56
N ASP A 204 29.02 17.03 -23.88
CA ASP A 204 28.40 15.74 -23.61
C ASP A 204 29.04 14.60 -24.44
N ASN A 205 29.52 14.91 -25.65
CA ASN A 205 30.28 13.98 -26.48
C ASN A 205 31.70 13.68 -25.94
N LEU A 206 32.29 14.62 -25.20
CA LEU A 206 33.61 14.44 -24.60
C LEU A 206 33.58 13.57 -23.34
N TYR A 207 32.44 13.52 -22.65
CA TYR A 207 32.28 12.78 -21.40
C TYR A 207 31.30 11.63 -21.56
N ASP A 208 31.81 10.46 -21.97
CA ASP A 208 31.03 9.23 -21.92
C ASP A 208 30.90 8.75 -20.46
N LEU A 209 29.68 8.82 -19.92
CA LEU A 209 29.40 8.37 -18.56
C LEU A 209 29.62 6.87 -18.40
N ASN A 210 29.66 6.08 -19.48
CA ASN A 210 30.05 4.68 -19.39
C ASN A 210 31.45 4.50 -18.80
N GLU A 211 32.38 5.42 -19.04
CA GLU A 211 33.73 5.34 -18.46
C GLU A 211 33.74 5.61 -16.95
N ILE A 212 32.84 6.48 -16.49
CA ILE A 212 32.72 6.89 -15.09
C ILE A 212 31.88 5.87 -14.29
N LEU A 213 30.80 5.38 -14.89
CA LEU A 213 29.80 4.52 -14.28
C LEU A 213 30.16 3.03 -14.42
N TYR A 214 30.81 2.66 -15.53
CA TYR A 214 31.14 1.28 -15.89
C TYR A 214 32.63 1.05 -16.25
N PRO A 215 33.58 1.51 -15.43
CA PRO A 215 35.02 1.43 -15.76
C PRO A 215 35.54 -0.01 -15.96
N SER A 216 34.90 -0.99 -15.31
CA SER A 216 35.33 -2.40 -15.31
C SER A 216 35.05 -3.14 -16.62
N LYS A 217 33.97 -2.81 -17.34
CA LYS A 217 33.62 -3.48 -18.61
C LYS A 217 34.50 -3.00 -19.76
N ILE A 218 35.05 -1.79 -19.68
CA ILE A 218 35.94 -1.22 -20.71
C ILE A 218 37.35 -1.84 -20.66
N LYS A 219 37.80 -2.32 -19.48
CA LYS A 219 39.18 -2.84 -19.29
C LYS A 219 39.38 -4.35 -19.48
N GLY A 220 38.32 -5.13 -19.73
CA GLY A 220 38.39 -6.59 -19.53
C GLY A 220 38.05 -7.49 -20.72
N GLN A 221 37.09 -7.12 -21.57
CA GLN A 221 36.66 -7.96 -22.68
C GLN A 221 35.89 -7.07 -23.65
N ALA A 222 36.33 -7.00 -24.90
CA ALA A 222 35.47 -6.58 -25.99
C ALA A 222 34.33 -7.60 -26.08
N ALA A 223 33.29 -7.44 -25.27
CA ALA A 223 32.00 -8.01 -25.57
C ALA A 223 31.62 -7.49 -26.96
N SER A 224 31.30 -8.41 -27.86
CA SER A 224 30.81 -8.12 -29.20
C SER A 224 29.62 -7.15 -29.13
N GLY A 225 29.87 -5.86 -29.31
CA GLY A 225 28.90 -4.78 -29.22
C GLY A 225 29.35 -3.72 -28.20
N SER A 226 30.04 -2.69 -28.67
CA SER A 226 30.34 -1.49 -27.86
C SER A 226 29.03 -0.93 -27.29
N LEU A 227 28.97 -0.72 -25.97
CA LEU A 227 27.85 0.01 -25.34
C LEU A 227 27.68 1.35 -26.07
N PRO A 228 26.45 1.76 -26.43
CA PRO A 228 26.22 3.07 -27.00
C PRO A 228 26.68 4.15 -26.01
N PRO A 229 27.24 5.27 -26.49
CA PRO A 229 27.75 6.32 -25.63
C PRO A 229 26.62 6.85 -24.73
N PHE A 230 26.90 6.97 -23.43
CA PHE A 230 25.92 7.31 -22.42
C PHE A 230 26.14 8.75 -21.97
N HIS A 231 25.19 9.61 -22.33
CA HIS A 231 25.31 11.06 -22.27
C HIS A 231 24.48 11.66 -21.12
N ILE A 232 24.98 12.73 -20.51
CA ILE A 232 24.33 13.45 -19.40
C ILE A 232 23.01 14.09 -19.87
N SER A 233 22.94 14.61 -21.10
CA SER A 233 21.70 15.20 -21.64
C SER A 233 20.54 14.20 -21.69
N HIS A 234 20.84 12.94 -21.99
CA HIS A 234 19.84 11.87 -22.01
C HIS A 234 19.31 11.59 -20.60
N ILE A 235 20.18 11.55 -19.58
CA ILE A 235 19.77 11.34 -18.18
C ILE A 235 18.80 12.44 -17.73
N ILE A 236 19.14 13.70 -18.00
CA ILE A 236 18.32 14.83 -17.54
C ILE A 236 16.92 14.76 -18.17
N ASP A 237 16.84 14.56 -19.50
CA ASP A 237 15.58 14.45 -20.22
C ASP A 237 14.75 13.22 -19.80
N ALA A 238 15.40 12.06 -19.67
CA ALA A 238 14.77 10.84 -19.21
C ALA A 238 14.20 10.98 -17.78
N CYS A 239 14.93 11.64 -16.88
CA CYS A 239 14.47 11.90 -15.53
C CYS A 239 13.35 12.94 -15.44
N GLN A 240 13.32 13.93 -16.33
CA GLN A 240 12.17 14.84 -16.46
C GLN A 240 10.91 14.09 -16.92
N LYS A 241 11.06 13.02 -17.70
CA LYS A 241 9.97 12.15 -18.16
C LYS A 241 9.55 11.08 -17.14
N ASN A 242 9.98 11.19 -15.88
CA ASN A 242 9.66 10.25 -14.79
C ASN A 242 10.12 8.80 -15.04
N GLN A 243 11.17 8.59 -15.82
CA GLN A 243 11.74 7.24 -15.98
C GLN A 243 12.42 6.76 -14.69
N THR A 244 12.58 5.45 -14.54
CA THR A 244 13.25 4.86 -13.38
C THR A 244 14.76 4.97 -13.53
N ILE A 245 15.47 5.13 -12.42
CA ILE A 245 16.94 5.17 -12.41
C ILE A 245 17.55 3.85 -12.89
N TYR A 246 16.82 2.73 -12.75
CA TYR A 246 17.23 1.43 -13.26
C TYR A 246 17.35 1.44 -14.79
N GLU A 247 16.34 1.98 -15.46
CA GLU A 247 16.32 2.11 -16.93
C GLU A 247 17.27 3.21 -17.40
N VAL A 248 17.21 4.39 -16.77
CA VAL A 248 17.99 5.56 -17.19
C VAL A 248 19.49 5.32 -17.09
N LEU A 249 19.96 4.68 -16.03
CA LEU A 249 21.37 4.34 -15.91
C LEU A 249 21.73 3.05 -16.66
N HIS A 250 20.78 2.29 -17.21
CA HIS A 250 21.05 0.98 -17.80
C HIS A 250 21.69 -0.01 -16.80
N ILE A 251 21.14 -0.08 -15.58
CA ILE A 251 21.60 -1.01 -14.53
C ILE A 251 21.43 -2.47 -14.96
N ASN A 252 20.49 -2.75 -15.87
CA ASN A 252 20.30 -4.03 -16.54
C ASN A 252 21.59 -4.62 -17.14
N ASN A 253 22.54 -3.79 -17.55
CA ASN A 253 23.83 -4.23 -18.06
C ASN A 253 24.69 -4.93 -16.99
N MET A 254 24.48 -4.64 -15.71
CA MET A 254 25.24 -5.22 -14.59
C MET A 254 24.41 -6.21 -13.79
N VAL A 255 23.16 -5.85 -13.51
CA VAL A 255 22.22 -6.65 -12.74
C VAL A 255 20.95 -6.80 -13.54
N ASP A 256 20.82 -7.93 -14.23
CA ASP A 256 19.62 -8.27 -14.97
C ASP A 256 18.52 -8.72 -14.01
N ILE A 257 17.52 -7.86 -13.79
CA ILE A 257 16.37 -8.17 -12.94
C ILE A 257 15.49 -9.25 -13.58
N ASN A 258 15.55 -9.45 -14.91
CA ASN A 258 14.76 -10.46 -15.60
C ASN A 258 15.20 -11.88 -15.24
N ALA A 259 16.45 -12.09 -14.83
CA ALA A 259 16.96 -13.38 -14.39
C ALA A 259 16.17 -13.97 -13.21
N ILE A 260 15.53 -13.14 -12.38
CA ILE A 260 14.73 -13.63 -11.25
C ILE A 260 13.50 -14.41 -11.68
N LYS A 261 13.04 -14.24 -12.93
CA LYS A 261 11.90 -14.98 -13.50
C LYS A 261 12.18 -16.49 -13.58
N ASP A 262 13.45 -16.87 -13.67
CA ASP A 262 13.87 -18.26 -13.77
C ASP A 262 14.05 -18.94 -12.40
N TYR A 263 13.90 -18.22 -11.29
CA TYR A 263 14.03 -18.74 -9.92
C TYR A 263 13.15 -19.97 -9.61
N PRO A 264 11.90 -20.08 -10.10
CA PRO A 264 11.09 -21.29 -9.89
C PRO A 264 11.73 -22.54 -10.47
N THR A 265 12.49 -22.40 -11.56
CA THR A 265 13.24 -23.48 -12.20
C THR A 265 14.62 -23.65 -11.56
N GLU A 266 15.37 -22.57 -11.37
CA GLU A 266 16.72 -22.55 -10.80
C GLU A 266 16.76 -23.15 -9.38
N TYR A 267 15.81 -22.75 -8.52
CA TYR A 267 15.70 -23.27 -7.16
C TYR A 267 14.81 -24.51 -7.05
N GLN A 268 14.46 -25.13 -8.18
CA GLN A 268 13.72 -26.39 -8.26
C GLN A 268 12.32 -26.36 -7.62
N ILE A 269 11.71 -25.19 -7.44
CA ILE A 269 10.36 -25.04 -6.86
C ILE A 269 9.33 -25.85 -7.67
N ASN A 270 9.33 -25.69 -9.00
CA ASN A 270 8.41 -26.41 -9.89
C ASN A 270 8.61 -27.93 -9.80
N LYS A 271 9.86 -28.36 -9.67
CA LYS A 271 10.21 -29.77 -9.54
C LYS A 271 9.72 -30.33 -8.20
N THR A 272 10.00 -29.67 -7.08
CA THR A 272 9.54 -30.11 -5.74
C THR A 272 8.01 -30.17 -5.65
N LEU A 273 7.31 -29.22 -6.29
CA LEU A 273 5.85 -29.24 -6.40
C LEU A 273 5.34 -30.43 -7.24
N SER A 274 6.01 -30.74 -8.35
CA SER A 274 5.69 -31.94 -9.15
C SER A 274 6.00 -33.23 -8.40
N ASP A 275 7.10 -33.27 -7.63
CA ASP A 275 7.51 -34.42 -6.84
C ASP A 275 6.51 -34.67 -5.70
N LEU A 276 5.94 -33.62 -5.08
CA LEU A 276 4.84 -33.73 -4.13
C LEU A 276 3.62 -34.41 -4.75
N VAL A 277 3.20 -33.99 -5.94
CA VAL A 277 2.06 -34.59 -6.66
C VAL A 277 2.34 -36.03 -7.04
N ASN A 278 3.57 -36.34 -7.45
CA ASN A 278 3.99 -37.69 -7.80
C ASN A 278 4.18 -38.61 -6.57
N GLY A 279 4.49 -38.05 -5.41
CA GLY A 279 4.61 -38.78 -4.14
C GLY A 279 3.27 -39.24 -3.55
N ILE A 280 2.14 -38.75 -4.08
CA ILE A 280 0.81 -39.20 -3.71
C ILE A 280 0.56 -40.57 -4.37
N ASP A 281 0.99 -41.62 -3.67
CA ASP A 281 0.81 -43.01 -4.05
C ASP A 281 0.38 -43.84 -2.84
N PHE A 282 -0.93 -44.08 -2.73
CA PHE A 282 -1.52 -44.93 -1.68
C PHE A 282 -2.34 -46.06 -2.32
N ASN A 283 -2.40 -47.21 -1.64
CA ASN A 283 -3.15 -48.36 -2.13
C ASN A 283 -4.66 -48.17 -1.91
N ASP A 284 -5.33 -47.71 -2.95
CA ASP A 284 -6.78 -47.55 -3.03
C ASP A 284 -7.50 -48.73 -3.71
N SER A 285 -6.77 -49.52 -4.51
CA SER A 285 -7.34 -50.60 -5.34
C SER A 285 -7.90 -51.78 -4.55
N ASN A 286 -7.42 -51.99 -3.32
CA ASN A 286 -7.81 -53.11 -2.45
C ASN A 286 -8.76 -52.70 -1.31
N VAL A 287 -9.31 -51.48 -1.34
CA VAL A 287 -10.24 -51.03 -0.31
C VAL A 287 -11.56 -51.81 -0.44
N ASP A 288 -11.82 -52.66 0.56
CA ASP A 288 -13.05 -53.45 0.67
C ASP A 288 -13.78 -53.10 1.98
N ILE A 289 -14.72 -52.16 1.88
CA ILE A 289 -15.55 -51.69 2.98
C ILE A 289 -16.61 -52.76 3.29
N LEU A 290 -17.41 -53.10 2.28
CA LEU A 290 -18.40 -54.17 2.34
C LEU A 290 -17.93 -55.37 1.53
N SER A 291 -17.56 -56.44 2.21
CA SER A 291 -17.28 -57.69 1.52
C SER A 291 -18.56 -58.25 0.87
N PRO A 292 -18.46 -59.13 -0.14
CA PRO A 292 -19.63 -59.79 -0.72
C PRO A 292 -20.50 -60.51 0.33
N ALA A 293 -19.87 -61.08 1.36
CA ALA A 293 -20.55 -61.72 2.47
C ALA A 293 -21.32 -60.69 3.32
N ASP A 294 -20.69 -59.55 3.66
CA ASP A 294 -21.36 -58.47 4.41
C ASP A 294 -22.55 -57.93 3.62
N LYS A 295 -22.37 -57.68 2.31
CA LYS A 295 -23.45 -57.22 1.42
C LYS A 295 -24.64 -58.16 1.48
N GLN A 296 -24.40 -59.46 1.32
CA GLN A 296 -25.47 -60.45 1.35
C GLN A 296 -26.17 -60.48 2.72
N ARG A 297 -25.40 -60.44 3.81
CA ARG A 297 -25.92 -60.43 5.19
C ARG A 297 -26.80 -59.21 5.50
N ILE A 298 -26.36 -58.01 5.12
CA ILE A 298 -27.17 -56.79 5.31
C ILE A 298 -28.48 -56.90 4.50
N LEU A 299 -28.41 -57.39 3.25
CA LEU A 299 -29.60 -57.58 2.41
C LEU A 299 -30.55 -58.65 2.95
N GLU A 300 -30.03 -59.72 3.55
CA GLU A 300 -30.81 -60.76 4.22
C GLU A 300 -31.49 -60.22 5.48
N LEU A 301 -30.81 -59.38 6.26
CA LEU A 301 -31.41 -58.66 7.39
C LEU A 301 -32.60 -57.80 6.94
N GLY A 302 -32.44 -57.07 5.84
CA GLY A 302 -33.53 -56.28 5.24
C GLY A 302 -34.73 -57.13 4.80
N LYS A 303 -34.57 -58.45 4.65
CA LYS A 303 -35.63 -59.43 4.32
C LYS A 303 -36.07 -60.27 5.53
N SER A 304 -35.44 -60.11 6.69
CA SER A 304 -35.76 -60.86 7.91
C SER A 304 -37.13 -60.45 8.48
N ALA A 305 -37.52 -61.08 9.59
CA ALA A 305 -38.75 -60.75 10.31
C ALA A 305 -38.81 -59.28 10.80
N LEU A 306 -37.70 -58.53 10.77
CA LEU A 306 -37.65 -57.08 11.02
C LEU A 306 -38.29 -56.23 9.92
N LYS A 307 -38.46 -56.79 8.71
CA LYS A 307 -39.04 -56.11 7.55
C LYS A 307 -40.41 -55.50 7.85
N ASP A 308 -41.26 -56.29 8.51
CA ASP A 308 -42.67 -55.99 8.76
C ASP A 308 -42.93 -55.73 10.25
N PHE A 309 -41.88 -55.37 11.01
CA PHE A 309 -42.03 -55.06 12.43
C PHE A 309 -43.04 -53.91 12.60
N ASP A 310 -44.04 -54.14 13.45
CA ASP A 310 -45.14 -53.22 13.69
C ASP A 310 -45.35 -53.10 15.20
N SER A 311 -44.96 -51.95 15.76
CA SER A 311 -45.14 -51.67 17.18
C SER A 311 -46.61 -51.59 17.59
N GLY A 312 -47.53 -51.36 16.64
CA GLY A 312 -48.97 -51.31 16.87
C GLY A 312 -49.51 -52.61 17.46
N GLN A 313 -48.99 -53.77 17.06
CA GLN A 313 -49.41 -55.06 17.60
C GLN A 313 -49.08 -55.22 19.08
N PHE A 314 -47.99 -54.62 19.56
CA PHE A 314 -47.65 -54.63 20.99
C PHE A 314 -48.53 -53.67 21.77
N VAL A 315 -48.81 -52.48 21.23
CA VAL A 315 -49.72 -51.50 21.84
C VAL A 315 -51.12 -52.10 21.96
N ASP A 316 -51.66 -52.66 20.88
CA ASP A 316 -53.05 -53.14 20.83
C ASP A 316 -53.30 -54.33 21.77
N ASN A 317 -52.31 -55.21 21.96
CA ASN A 317 -52.47 -56.41 22.80
C ASN A 317 -52.08 -56.20 24.27
N LEU A 318 -51.31 -55.16 24.62
CA LEU A 318 -50.80 -54.92 25.99
C LEU A 318 -51.41 -53.70 26.68
N ASN A 319 -52.08 -52.81 25.94
CA ASN A 319 -52.72 -51.61 26.50
C ASN A 319 -54.07 -51.92 27.18
N ASP A 320 -54.57 -53.15 27.08
CA ASP A 320 -55.78 -53.60 27.79
C ASP A 320 -55.55 -53.73 29.30
N THR A 321 -56.57 -53.43 30.10
CA THR A 321 -56.52 -53.60 31.56
C THR A 321 -56.33 -55.08 31.92
N ILE A 322 -55.15 -55.43 32.42
CA ILE A 322 -54.76 -56.79 32.86
C ILE A 322 -55.83 -57.45 33.75
N THR A 323 -56.49 -56.65 34.59
CA THR A 323 -57.69 -57.05 35.31
C THR A 323 -58.84 -56.09 34.99
N LYS A 324 -60.03 -56.64 34.71
CA LYS A 324 -61.26 -55.86 34.46
C LYS A 324 -61.68 -55.00 35.66
N HIS A 325 -61.31 -55.44 36.86
CA HIS A 325 -61.58 -54.77 38.12
C HIS A 325 -60.29 -54.68 38.95
N SER A 326 -60.17 -53.63 39.77
CA SER A 326 -59.06 -53.47 40.72
C SER A 326 -59.13 -54.58 41.77
N LEU A 327 -58.11 -55.45 41.83
CA LEU A 327 -58.06 -56.50 42.85
C LEU A 327 -57.95 -55.88 44.24
N LYS A 328 -57.31 -54.71 44.35
CA LYS A 328 -57.24 -53.90 45.56
C LYS A 328 -58.63 -53.44 46.03
N ASP A 329 -59.48 -52.98 45.11
CA ASP A 329 -60.83 -52.49 45.46
C ASP A 329 -61.71 -53.64 45.91
N ILE A 330 -61.61 -54.80 45.25
CA ILE A 330 -62.30 -56.02 45.66
C ILE A 330 -61.80 -56.47 47.04
N ALA A 331 -60.49 -56.48 47.28
CA ALA A 331 -59.91 -56.81 48.59
C ALA A 331 -60.41 -55.87 49.70
N GLN A 332 -60.51 -54.57 49.42
CA GLN A 332 -61.05 -53.59 50.35
C GLN A 332 -62.52 -53.84 50.67
N GLN A 333 -63.34 -54.17 49.67
CA GLN A 333 -64.76 -54.52 49.87
C GLN A 333 -64.92 -55.81 50.67
N LEU A 334 -64.09 -56.84 50.42
CA LEU A 334 -64.08 -58.08 51.19
C LEU A 334 -63.72 -57.83 52.66
N ARG A 335 -62.73 -56.98 52.95
CA ARG A 335 -62.38 -56.57 54.32
C ARG A 335 -63.49 -55.77 55.00
N ALA A 336 -64.08 -54.80 54.29
CA ALA A 336 -65.18 -54.01 54.81
C ALA A 336 -66.40 -54.89 55.15
N THR A 337 -66.68 -55.89 54.31
CA THR A 337 -67.73 -56.88 54.54
C THR A 337 -67.40 -57.77 55.74
N ALA A 338 -66.17 -58.27 55.85
CA ALA A 338 -65.71 -59.05 56.99
C ALA A 338 -65.83 -58.29 58.32
N ASN A 339 -65.54 -56.98 58.32
CA ASN A 339 -65.61 -56.13 59.51
C ASN A 339 -67.05 -55.84 59.97
N LYS A 340 -68.05 -55.96 59.09
CA LYS A 340 -69.48 -55.81 59.44
C LYS A 340 -70.09 -57.05 60.07
N ILE A 341 -69.43 -58.21 59.98
CA ILE A 341 -69.88 -59.46 60.60
C ILE A 341 -69.54 -59.43 62.08
N THR A 342 -70.55 -59.25 62.93
CA THR A 342 -70.42 -59.21 64.40
C THR A 342 -70.98 -60.46 65.10
N SER A 343 -71.67 -61.35 64.38
CA SER A 343 -72.23 -62.58 64.94
C SER A 343 -71.12 -63.62 65.20
N SER A 344 -71.19 -64.27 66.37
CA SER A 344 -70.21 -65.30 66.76
C SER A 344 -70.28 -66.55 65.88
N ASP A 345 -71.45 -66.83 65.30
CA ASP A 345 -71.71 -68.04 64.50
C ASP A 345 -71.12 -67.97 63.07
N MET A 346 -70.63 -66.78 62.65
CA MET A 346 -70.11 -66.55 61.29
C MET A 346 -68.62 -66.20 61.27
N LYS A 347 -67.88 -66.55 62.32
CA LYS A 347 -66.45 -66.24 62.47
C LYS A 347 -65.58 -66.85 61.35
N ASP A 348 -65.90 -68.05 60.90
CA ASP A 348 -65.19 -68.71 59.82
C ASP A 348 -65.35 -67.98 58.48
N VAL A 349 -66.54 -67.42 58.23
CA VAL A 349 -66.81 -66.59 57.04
C VAL A 349 -66.01 -65.29 57.11
N GLN A 350 -65.94 -64.65 58.28
CA GLN A 350 -65.13 -63.45 58.48
C GLN A 350 -63.64 -63.71 58.21
N VAL A 351 -63.08 -64.82 58.72
CA VAL A 351 -61.68 -65.19 58.49
C VAL A 351 -61.43 -65.51 57.03
N SER A 352 -62.32 -66.27 56.38
CA SER A 352 -62.22 -66.59 54.95
C SER A 352 -62.21 -65.33 54.08
N LEU A 353 -63.11 -64.37 54.33
CA LEU A 353 -63.15 -63.10 53.60
C LEU A 353 -61.85 -62.29 53.78
N ARG A 354 -61.27 -62.27 54.99
CA ARG A 354 -59.97 -61.61 55.24
C ARG A 354 -58.82 -62.30 54.52
N ASN A 355 -58.81 -63.64 54.49
CA ASN A 355 -57.79 -64.40 53.77
C ASN A 355 -57.90 -64.20 52.25
N GLN A 356 -59.11 -64.16 51.69
CA GLN A 356 -59.30 -63.87 50.27
C GLN A 356 -58.90 -62.43 49.93
N ALA A 357 -59.19 -61.46 50.79
CA ALA A 357 -58.69 -60.10 50.61
C ALA A 357 -57.15 -60.03 50.63
N LEU A 358 -56.50 -60.79 51.53
CA LEU A 358 -55.05 -60.89 51.59
C LEU A 358 -54.46 -61.52 50.32
N HIS A 359 -55.06 -62.59 49.80
CA HIS A 359 -54.64 -63.18 48.52
C HIS A 359 -54.78 -62.20 47.36
N LEU A 360 -55.89 -61.47 47.25
CA LEU A 360 -56.10 -60.49 46.19
C LEU A 360 -55.08 -59.35 46.24
N GLU A 361 -54.75 -58.84 47.43
CA GLU A 361 -53.69 -57.85 47.58
C GLU A 361 -52.31 -58.41 47.23
N THR A 362 -52.06 -59.67 47.58
CA THR A 362 -50.82 -60.37 47.22
C THR A 362 -50.71 -60.55 45.71
N TYR A 363 -51.80 -60.88 45.01
CA TYR A 363 -51.83 -60.94 43.54
C TYR A 363 -51.70 -59.57 42.89
N GLU A 364 -52.31 -58.52 43.45
CA GLU A 364 -52.12 -57.16 42.95
C GLU A 364 -50.63 -56.75 43.02
N GLN A 365 -49.98 -56.99 44.16
CA GLN A 365 -48.58 -56.62 44.40
C GLN A 365 -47.58 -57.47 43.62
N ASN A 366 -47.77 -58.79 43.60
CA ASN A 366 -46.76 -59.71 43.07
C ASN A 366 -47.01 -60.11 41.61
N LEU A 367 -48.20 -59.86 41.06
CA LEU A 367 -48.53 -60.23 39.67
C LEU A 367 -48.99 -59.02 38.86
N VAL A 368 -50.07 -58.35 39.26
CA VAL A 368 -50.70 -57.30 38.42
C VAL A 368 -49.79 -56.10 38.24
N ILE A 369 -49.19 -55.59 39.32
CA ILE A 369 -48.28 -54.44 39.25
C ILE A 369 -47.04 -54.76 38.39
N PRO A 370 -46.29 -55.85 38.63
CA PRO A 370 -45.16 -56.24 37.77
C PRO A 370 -45.56 -56.43 36.30
N MET A 371 -46.69 -57.08 36.03
CA MET A 371 -47.16 -57.29 34.66
C MET A 371 -47.50 -55.96 33.97
N LYS A 372 -48.12 -54.99 34.67
CA LYS A 372 -48.38 -53.64 34.12
C LYS A 372 -47.08 -52.92 33.79
N THR A 373 -46.10 -52.97 34.70
CA THR A 373 -44.79 -52.34 34.51
C THR A 373 -44.07 -52.91 33.30
N HIS A 374 -43.96 -54.25 33.20
CA HIS A 374 -43.29 -54.89 32.06
C HIS A 374 -44.04 -54.70 30.74
N SER A 375 -45.38 -54.65 30.76
CA SER A 375 -46.17 -54.35 29.56
C SER A 375 -45.89 -52.94 29.04
N ALA A 376 -45.84 -51.94 29.93
CA ALA A 376 -45.51 -50.57 29.58
C ALA A 376 -44.07 -50.43 29.06
N GLU A 377 -43.12 -51.15 29.67
CA GLU A 377 -41.73 -51.20 29.22
C GLU A 377 -41.60 -51.83 27.82
N LEU A 378 -42.29 -52.95 27.59
CA LEU A 378 -42.30 -53.64 26.29
C LEU A 378 -42.91 -52.77 25.18
N ILE A 379 -44.03 -52.09 25.45
CA ILE A 379 -44.61 -51.12 24.51
C ILE A 379 -43.60 -50.02 24.16
N LYS A 380 -42.94 -49.46 25.17
CA LYS A 380 -41.94 -48.41 24.98
C LYS A 380 -40.78 -48.91 24.10
N LEU A 381 -40.22 -50.08 24.40
CA LEU A 381 -39.14 -50.69 23.62
C LEU A 381 -39.56 -51.00 22.18
N ALA A 382 -40.79 -51.51 21.98
CA ALA A 382 -41.32 -51.78 20.65
C ALA A 382 -41.45 -50.49 19.82
N GLN A 383 -42.00 -49.42 20.41
CA GLN A 383 -42.11 -48.11 19.73
C GLN A 383 -40.74 -47.49 19.42
N GLU A 384 -39.76 -47.67 20.30
CA GLU A 384 -38.40 -47.19 20.10
C GLU A 384 -37.70 -47.95 18.96
N LEU A 385 -37.87 -49.27 18.90
CA LEU A 385 -37.36 -50.11 17.81
C LEU A 385 -37.99 -49.71 16.47
N ASP A 386 -39.31 -49.54 16.42
CA ASP A 386 -40.04 -49.15 15.20
C ASP A 386 -39.56 -47.80 14.64
N ARG A 387 -39.34 -46.81 15.51
CA ARG A 387 -38.73 -45.52 15.13
C ARG A 387 -37.31 -45.67 14.60
N THR A 388 -36.53 -46.58 15.17
CA THR A 388 -35.14 -46.83 14.77
C THR A 388 -35.03 -47.57 13.45
N LEU A 389 -36.06 -48.35 13.09
CA LEU A 389 -36.14 -49.09 11.83
C LEU A 389 -36.55 -48.21 10.63
N VAL A 390 -36.78 -46.92 10.84
CA VAL A 390 -37.10 -45.95 9.77
C VAL A 390 -35.87 -45.12 9.42
N TYR A 391 -35.55 -45.03 8.12
CA TYR A 391 -34.46 -44.20 7.61
C TYR A 391 -34.92 -43.41 6.39
N LYS A 392 -34.69 -42.08 6.36
CA LYS A 392 -35.17 -41.16 5.30
C LYS A 392 -36.66 -41.36 4.97
N ASP A 393 -37.49 -41.48 6.00
CA ASP A 393 -38.95 -41.72 5.90
C ASP A 393 -39.34 -43.04 5.18
N GLN A 394 -38.40 -43.96 4.98
CA GLN A 394 -38.64 -45.27 4.40
C GLN A 394 -38.54 -46.37 5.45
N LYS A 395 -39.37 -47.40 5.28
CA LYS A 395 -39.33 -48.61 6.10
C LYS A 395 -38.00 -49.32 5.92
N PHE A 396 -37.55 -50.02 6.97
CA PHE A 396 -36.30 -50.76 7.03
C PHE A 396 -35.96 -51.56 5.75
N GLN A 397 -36.94 -52.28 5.21
CA GLN A 397 -36.80 -53.08 4.00
C GLN A 397 -36.33 -52.29 2.77
N GLN A 398 -36.79 -51.05 2.62
CA GLN A 398 -36.51 -50.19 1.47
C GLN A 398 -35.19 -49.44 1.65
N SER A 399 -34.88 -49.05 2.88
CA SER A 399 -33.68 -48.30 3.22
C SER A 399 -32.39 -49.12 3.14
N ILE A 400 -32.46 -50.40 3.48
CA ILE A 400 -31.29 -51.28 3.53
C ILE A 400 -30.61 -51.45 2.15
N PRO A 401 -31.32 -51.78 1.05
CA PRO A 401 -30.71 -51.86 -0.27
C PRO A 401 -30.11 -50.54 -0.76
N LEU A 402 -30.75 -49.40 -0.42
CA LEU A 402 -30.25 -48.07 -0.77
C LEU A 402 -28.91 -47.78 -0.07
N LEU A 403 -28.83 -48.07 1.23
CA LEU A 403 -27.60 -47.88 2.01
C LEU A 403 -26.46 -48.74 1.49
N VAL A 404 -26.72 -50.03 1.20
CA VAL A 404 -25.74 -50.94 0.61
C VAL A 404 -25.23 -50.40 -0.73
N ASN A 405 -26.12 -49.89 -1.58
CA ASN A 405 -25.76 -49.31 -2.86
C ASN A 405 -24.95 -48.00 -2.71
N GLU A 406 -25.29 -47.12 -1.76
CA GLU A 406 -24.51 -45.90 -1.48
C GLU A 406 -23.08 -46.26 -1.04
N ILE A 407 -22.90 -47.27 -0.18
CA ILE A 407 -21.57 -47.73 0.25
C ILE A 407 -20.80 -48.38 -0.91
N GLU A 408 -21.46 -49.16 -1.76
CA GLU A 408 -20.85 -49.78 -2.94
C GLU A 408 -20.36 -48.72 -3.95
N GLN A 409 -21.13 -47.65 -4.14
CA GLN A 409 -20.71 -46.51 -4.96
C GLN A 409 -19.50 -45.80 -4.36
N ALA A 410 -19.51 -45.54 -3.05
CA ALA A 410 -18.38 -44.92 -2.36
C ALA A 410 -17.10 -45.79 -2.43
N GLN A 411 -17.22 -47.11 -2.22
CA GLN A 411 -16.12 -48.06 -2.36
C GLN A 411 -15.60 -48.08 -3.81
N THR A 412 -16.48 -48.07 -4.81
CA THR A 412 -16.08 -48.05 -6.22
C THR A 412 -15.33 -46.76 -6.57
N PHE A 413 -15.82 -45.62 -6.10
CA PHE A 413 -15.15 -44.33 -6.28
C PHE A 413 -13.75 -44.34 -5.65
N ILE A 414 -13.62 -44.79 -4.39
CA ILE A 414 -12.32 -44.88 -3.73
C ILE A 414 -11.36 -45.77 -4.54
N ARG A 415 -11.81 -46.95 -4.98
CA ARG A 415 -10.95 -47.92 -5.69
C ARG A 415 -10.51 -47.47 -7.08
N LYS A 416 -11.37 -46.75 -7.82
CA LYS A 416 -11.11 -46.38 -9.22
C LYS A 416 -10.58 -44.96 -9.36
N ASP A 417 -11.20 -44.03 -8.64
CA ASP A 417 -11.04 -42.59 -8.83
C ASP A 417 -10.39 -41.92 -7.63
N GLY A 418 -10.26 -42.59 -6.48
CA GLY A 418 -9.77 -42.00 -5.23
C GLY A 418 -8.37 -41.38 -5.36
N ARG A 419 -7.39 -42.15 -5.83
CA ARG A 419 -6.03 -41.64 -6.07
C ARG A 419 -6.02 -40.52 -7.11
N THR A 420 -6.71 -40.71 -8.24
CA THR A 420 -6.77 -39.72 -9.33
C THR A 420 -7.37 -38.40 -8.84
N PHE A 421 -8.49 -38.46 -8.13
CA PHE A 421 -9.17 -37.29 -7.57
C PHE A 421 -8.25 -36.49 -6.63
N VAL A 422 -7.52 -37.17 -5.75
CA VAL A 422 -6.59 -36.53 -4.83
C VAL A 422 -5.39 -35.95 -5.58
N LYS A 423 -4.84 -36.67 -6.56
CA LYS A 423 -3.73 -36.21 -7.38
C LYS A 423 -4.10 -34.97 -8.20
N ASP A 424 -5.27 -34.97 -8.85
CA ASP A 424 -5.82 -33.85 -9.60
C ASP A 424 -6.05 -32.62 -8.70
N SER A 425 -6.53 -32.85 -7.47
CA SER A 425 -6.72 -31.79 -6.49
C SER A 425 -5.39 -31.18 -6.04
N ALA A 426 -4.38 -32.03 -5.81
CA ALA A 426 -3.02 -31.60 -5.49
C ALA A 426 -2.38 -30.85 -6.66
N GLU A 427 -2.54 -31.32 -7.89
CA GLU A 427 -2.02 -30.66 -9.10
C GLU A 427 -2.63 -29.28 -9.31
N LYS A 428 -3.94 -29.13 -9.13
CA LYS A 428 -4.60 -27.81 -9.17
C LYS A 428 -4.03 -26.86 -8.11
N PHE A 429 -3.83 -27.36 -6.89
CA PHE A 429 -3.28 -26.56 -5.81
C PHE A 429 -1.82 -26.15 -6.09
N THR A 430 -0.96 -27.09 -6.49
CA THR A 430 0.46 -26.81 -6.75
C THR A 430 0.66 -25.93 -7.98
N SER A 431 -0.16 -26.10 -9.04
CA SER A 431 -0.17 -25.22 -10.21
C SER A 431 -0.57 -23.79 -9.85
N HIS A 432 -1.61 -23.63 -9.02
CA HIS A 432 -2.00 -22.31 -8.53
C HIS A 432 -0.88 -21.65 -7.71
N PHE A 433 -0.26 -22.42 -6.81
CA PHE A 433 0.85 -21.94 -5.99
C PHE A 433 2.07 -21.52 -6.83
N ALA A 434 2.47 -22.32 -7.81
CA ALA A 434 3.53 -21.96 -8.76
C ALA A 434 3.19 -20.70 -9.56
N GLY A 435 1.94 -20.56 -9.98
CA GLY A 435 1.44 -19.38 -10.68
C GLY A 435 1.49 -18.10 -9.85
N GLU A 436 1.24 -18.17 -8.54
CA GLU A 436 1.39 -17.01 -7.64
C GLU A 436 2.85 -16.58 -7.50
N ILE A 437 3.79 -17.53 -7.43
CA ILE A 437 5.23 -17.22 -7.40
C ILE A 437 5.67 -16.52 -8.69
N ASP A 438 5.29 -17.05 -9.85
CA ASP A 438 5.59 -16.44 -11.15
C ASP A 438 5.00 -15.02 -11.27
N ARG A 439 3.74 -14.83 -10.84
CA ARG A 439 3.10 -13.51 -10.84
C ARG A 439 3.83 -12.52 -9.94
N TYR A 440 4.25 -12.96 -8.75
CA TYR A 440 5.02 -12.12 -7.83
C TYR A 440 6.36 -11.69 -8.44
N LEU A 441 7.12 -12.61 -9.02
CA LEU A 441 8.41 -12.30 -9.65
C LEU A 441 8.25 -11.35 -10.84
N LYS A 442 7.24 -11.56 -11.69
CA LYS A 442 6.89 -10.64 -12.79
C LYS A 442 6.51 -9.25 -12.29
N MET A 443 5.75 -9.18 -11.19
CA MET A 443 5.41 -7.90 -10.55
C MET A 443 6.66 -7.17 -10.06
N VAL A 444 7.61 -7.88 -9.43
CA VAL A 444 8.88 -7.29 -8.96
C VAL A 444 9.68 -6.74 -10.13
N VAL A 445 9.86 -7.50 -11.20
CA VAL A 445 10.56 -7.04 -12.43
C VAL A 445 9.93 -5.76 -12.97
N ASN A 446 8.61 -5.79 -13.21
CA ASN A 446 7.90 -4.65 -13.74
C ASN A 446 7.95 -3.44 -12.79
N ALA A 447 7.90 -3.66 -11.48
CA ALA A 447 8.01 -2.58 -10.50
C ALA A 447 9.40 -1.94 -10.52
N VAL A 448 10.48 -2.72 -10.61
CA VAL A 448 11.85 -2.21 -10.71
C VAL A 448 12.07 -1.43 -12.00
N GLU A 449 11.58 -1.93 -13.13
CA GLU A 449 11.77 -1.29 -14.44
C GLU A 449 10.94 -0.01 -14.59
N THR A 450 9.73 0.06 -14.02
CA THR A 450 8.76 1.14 -14.35
C THR A 450 8.31 2.02 -13.19
N LYS A 451 8.44 1.59 -11.93
CA LYS A 451 7.83 2.28 -10.78
C LYS A 451 8.79 2.62 -9.65
N ILE A 452 9.80 1.80 -9.41
CA ILE A 452 10.72 1.95 -8.27
C ILE A 452 11.93 2.78 -8.72
N GLY A 453 12.33 3.74 -7.89
CA GLY A 453 13.48 4.58 -8.16
C GLY A 453 13.26 5.60 -9.27
N ILE A 454 12.07 6.20 -9.36
CA ILE A 454 11.77 7.32 -10.28
C ILE A 454 12.85 8.40 -10.12
N CYS A 455 13.50 8.81 -11.21
CA CYS A 455 14.66 9.70 -11.16
C CYS A 455 14.31 11.20 -11.27
N TYR A 456 13.03 11.56 -11.25
CA TYR A 456 12.55 12.95 -11.21
C TYR A 456 13.21 13.83 -10.13
N PRO A 457 13.49 13.36 -8.90
CA PRO A 457 14.21 14.17 -7.91
C PRO A 457 15.58 14.64 -8.41
N MET A 458 16.26 13.86 -9.26
CA MET A 458 17.53 14.24 -9.87
C MET A 458 17.36 15.37 -10.88
N ALA A 459 16.30 15.33 -11.70
CA ALA A 459 15.95 16.42 -12.61
C ALA A 459 15.64 17.72 -11.85
N ASN A 460 14.93 17.62 -10.72
CA ASN A 460 14.63 18.78 -9.88
C ASN A 460 15.90 19.37 -9.23
N VAL A 461 16.87 18.54 -8.83
CA VAL A 461 18.18 19.01 -8.34
C VAL A 461 18.94 19.74 -9.46
N TYR A 462 18.91 19.21 -10.68
CA TYR A 462 19.53 19.87 -11.84
C TYR A 462 18.91 21.24 -12.12
N GLU A 463 17.57 21.34 -12.13
CA GLU A 463 16.85 22.60 -12.31
C GLU A 463 17.15 23.60 -11.17
N ALA A 464 17.19 23.14 -9.92
CA ALA A 464 17.61 23.97 -8.80
C ALA A 464 19.05 24.48 -8.95
N GLY A 465 19.95 23.67 -9.51
CA GLY A 465 21.31 24.07 -9.88
C GLY A 465 21.33 25.19 -10.91
N ILE A 466 20.50 25.09 -11.95
CA ILE A 466 20.33 26.16 -12.95
C ILE A 466 19.84 27.44 -12.28
N VAL A 467 18.82 27.37 -11.43
CA VAL A 467 18.29 28.54 -10.72
C VAL A 467 19.37 29.17 -9.85
N ALA A 468 20.11 28.36 -9.08
CA ALA A 468 21.17 28.84 -8.21
C ALA A 468 22.33 29.51 -8.97
N SER A 469 22.77 28.93 -10.10
CA SER A 469 23.90 29.48 -10.86
C SER A 469 23.48 30.58 -11.83
N CYS A 470 22.45 30.37 -12.64
CA CYS A 470 22.06 31.30 -13.68
C CYS A 470 21.22 32.45 -13.15
N ASN A 471 20.12 32.12 -12.46
CA ASN A 471 19.15 33.14 -12.07
C ASN A 471 19.65 33.97 -10.87
N SER A 472 20.37 33.35 -9.93
CA SER A 472 20.82 34.05 -8.72
C SER A 472 22.19 34.75 -8.88
N ILE A 473 23.03 34.38 -9.86
CA ILE A 473 24.39 34.94 -10.01
C ILE A 473 24.57 35.65 -11.35
N ILE A 474 24.28 34.98 -12.47
CA ILE A 474 24.58 35.48 -13.81
C ILE A 474 23.54 36.53 -14.27
N ASP A 475 22.25 36.30 -14.02
CA ASP A 475 21.20 37.27 -14.39
C ASP A 475 21.38 38.62 -13.67
N PRO A 476 21.67 38.70 -12.36
CA PRO A 476 21.99 39.96 -11.68
C PRO A 476 23.28 40.62 -12.18
N LEU A 477 24.30 39.83 -12.58
CA LEU A 477 25.49 40.36 -13.25
C LEU A 477 25.11 41.08 -14.54
N ASN A 478 24.23 40.46 -15.33
CA ASN A 478 23.75 41.03 -16.57
C ASN A 478 22.86 42.26 -16.36
N GLY A 479 22.00 42.23 -15.35
CA GLY A 479 21.19 43.38 -14.96
C GLY A 479 22.04 44.59 -14.55
N PHE A 480 23.13 44.37 -13.80
CA PHE A 480 24.00 45.45 -13.34
C PHE A 480 24.64 46.23 -14.49
N TRP A 481 25.36 45.56 -15.40
CA TRP A 481 26.03 46.28 -16.50
C TRP A 481 25.01 46.91 -17.46
N ALA A 482 23.87 46.25 -17.71
CA ALA A 482 22.82 46.79 -18.58
C ALA A 482 22.23 48.09 -18.00
N GLY A 483 21.98 48.14 -16.69
CA GLY A 483 21.53 49.35 -16.01
C GLY A 483 22.56 50.48 -16.06
N VAL A 484 23.82 50.18 -15.72
CA VAL A 484 24.91 51.17 -15.75
C VAL A 484 25.14 51.71 -17.16
N PHE A 485 25.09 50.84 -18.18
CA PHE A 485 25.24 51.22 -19.59
C PHE A 485 24.21 52.27 -20.00
N TRP A 486 22.93 52.06 -19.65
CA TRP A 486 21.89 53.04 -19.95
C TRP A 486 22.09 54.37 -19.21
N CYS A 487 22.55 54.35 -17.96
CA CYS A 487 22.90 55.57 -17.23
C CYS A 487 24.03 56.35 -17.93
N VAL A 488 25.10 55.67 -18.36
CA VAL A 488 26.21 56.29 -19.10
C VAL A 488 25.73 56.88 -20.42
N LEU A 489 24.86 56.16 -21.15
CA LEU A 489 24.29 56.65 -22.40
C LEU A 489 23.48 57.94 -22.18
N LEU A 490 22.67 58.00 -21.12
CA LEU A 490 21.90 59.19 -20.75
C LEU A 490 22.77 60.35 -20.24
N PHE A 491 23.96 60.09 -19.70
CA PHE A 491 24.87 61.16 -19.30
C PHE A 491 25.37 61.99 -20.47
N LEU A 492 25.53 61.42 -21.67
CA LEU A 492 26.00 62.16 -22.85
C LEU A 492 25.11 63.37 -23.24
N PRO A 493 23.79 63.21 -23.48
CA PRO A 493 22.92 64.36 -23.73
C PRO A 493 22.77 65.24 -22.48
N THR A 494 22.79 64.65 -21.28
CA THR A 494 22.69 65.40 -20.02
C THR A 494 23.85 66.37 -19.84
N LEU A 495 25.08 66.00 -20.20
CA LEU A 495 26.25 66.89 -20.16
C LEU A 495 26.06 68.12 -21.05
N ILE A 496 25.55 67.93 -22.27
CA ILE A 496 25.32 69.02 -23.22
C ILE A 496 24.27 69.99 -22.66
N VAL A 497 23.16 69.45 -22.18
CA VAL A 497 22.06 70.26 -21.61
C VAL A 497 22.53 70.96 -20.34
N ALA A 498 23.23 70.27 -19.44
CA ALA A 498 23.69 70.84 -18.17
C ALA A 498 24.65 72.00 -18.37
N VAL A 499 25.60 71.92 -19.32
CA VAL A 499 26.54 73.02 -19.61
C VAL A 499 25.83 74.23 -20.22
N LYS A 500 24.84 74.02 -21.09
CA LYS A 500 24.06 75.13 -21.66
C LYS A 500 23.13 75.77 -20.63
N LEU A 501 22.50 74.95 -19.80
CA LEU A 501 21.59 75.39 -18.76
C LEU A 501 22.32 76.12 -17.63
N SER A 502 23.54 75.69 -17.26
CA SER A 502 24.36 76.38 -16.26
C SER A 502 24.70 77.81 -16.70
N SER A 503 25.09 77.99 -17.97
CA SER A 503 25.33 79.32 -18.54
C SER A 503 24.08 80.20 -18.52
N LEU A 504 22.89 79.63 -18.78
CA LEU A 504 21.62 80.37 -18.71
C LEU A 504 21.27 80.78 -17.28
N TYR A 505 21.53 79.91 -16.30
CA TYR A 505 21.23 80.15 -14.88
C TYR A 505 22.11 81.22 -14.24
N GLN A 506 23.28 81.51 -14.82
CA GLN A 506 24.18 82.56 -14.37
C GLN A 506 23.83 83.96 -14.88
N LYS A 507 22.94 84.09 -15.88
CA LYS A 507 22.54 85.41 -16.39
C LYS A 507 21.68 86.16 -15.38
N SER A 508 22.14 87.34 -14.96
CA SER A 508 21.41 88.28 -14.11
C SER A 508 20.27 88.97 -14.88
N ASP A 509 20.46 89.24 -16.16
CA ASP A 509 19.54 90.05 -16.97
C ASP A 509 18.37 89.22 -17.55
N PRO A 510 17.14 89.75 -17.54
CA PRO A 510 16.04 89.17 -18.30
C PRO A 510 16.38 89.09 -19.79
N TYR A 511 15.95 88.01 -20.46
CA TYR A 511 15.95 87.97 -21.93
C TYR A 511 15.11 89.15 -22.44
N PRO A 512 15.59 89.98 -23.37
CA PRO A 512 14.82 91.09 -23.92
C PRO A 512 13.78 90.54 -24.91
N GLY A 513 12.74 89.90 -24.37
CA GLY A 513 11.45 89.74 -25.03
C GLY A 513 10.52 90.87 -24.56
N PRO A 514 9.48 91.22 -25.33
CA PRO A 514 8.63 92.35 -25.01
C PRO A 514 8.02 92.14 -23.62
N LEU A 515 8.35 93.07 -22.73
CA LEU A 515 7.81 93.17 -21.39
C LEU A 515 6.29 93.35 -21.52
N VAL A 516 5.51 92.31 -21.21
CA VAL A 516 4.14 92.53 -20.77
C VAL A 516 4.22 92.77 -19.28
N GLU A 517 4.12 94.05 -18.94
CA GLU A 517 3.96 94.56 -17.59
C GLU A 517 2.80 93.85 -16.87
N SER A 518 3.03 93.50 -15.61
CA SER A 518 2.01 93.73 -14.59
C SER A 518 2.68 94.48 -13.44
N SER A 519 2.70 95.79 -13.64
CA SER A 519 2.76 96.84 -12.62
C SER A 519 1.93 96.51 -11.37
N MET A 520 2.50 96.73 -10.19
CA MET A 520 1.99 97.68 -9.16
C MET A 520 2.68 97.38 -7.80
N VAL A 521 3.78 98.07 -7.52
CA VAL A 521 4.15 98.44 -6.14
C VAL A 521 3.88 99.92 -6.03
N GLY A 522 2.74 100.26 -5.41
CA GLY A 522 2.45 101.61 -4.96
C GLY A 522 3.35 101.96 -3.79
N ALA A 523 4.00 103.11 -3.91
CA ALA A 523 4.82 103.74 -2.89
C ALA A 523 4.01 104.12 -1.64
N ILE A 524 4.60 103.99 -0.46
CA ILE A 524 4.41 104.93 0.66
C ILE A 524 5.77 105.15 1.33
N ASP A 525 6.29 106.36 1.14
CA ASP A 525 7.37 107.00 1.90
C ASP A 525 6.77 107.67 3.14
N THR A 526 7.41 107.52 4.31
CA THR A 526 7.24 108.46 5.43
C THR A 526 8.54 108.62 6.21
N ARG A 527 9.21 109.77 6.06
CA ARG A 527 10.07 110.39 7.08
C ARG A 527 9.47 111.74 7.48
N PRO A 528 9.45 112.11 8.77
CA PRO A 528 9.25 113.52 9.16
C PRO A 528 10.47 114.14 9.87
N LYS A 529 10.81 115.36 9.42
CA LYS A 529 11.58 116.44 10.08
C LYS A 529 10.76 117.03 11.26
N ALA A 530 11.23 117.82 12.22
CA ALA A 530 12.46 118.56 12.52
C ALA A 530 12.45 119.03 14.00
N LEU A 531 13.58 119.59 14.48
CA LEU A 531 13.84 120.04 15.87
C LEU A 531 13.32 121.46 16.23
N THR A 532 12.82 121.54 17.48
CA THR A 532 12.85 122.61 18.52
C THR A 532 12.36 124.04 18.25
N ALA A 533 11.40 124.52 19.07
CA ALA A 533 11.65 125.40 20.23
C ALA A 533 10.37 125.67 21.07
N ASP A 534 10.48 125.50 22.40
CA ASP A 534 10.14 126.45 23.50
C ASP A 534 9.39 125.85 24.71
N GLY A 535 10.01 126.03 25.91
CA GLY A 535 9.28 126.51 27.09
C GLY A 535 9.18 125.63 28.35
N PHE A 536 9.92 126.05 29.39
CA PHE A 536 9.60 126.05 30.83
C PHE A 536 9.84 124.81 31.74
N PHE A 537 10.78 125.05 32.68
CA PHE A 537 11.16 124.43 33.96
C PHE A 537 11.37 122.90 34.06
#